data_AF-A0A0N8SW63-F1
#
_entry.id   AF-A0A0N8SW63-F1
#
_cell.length_a   1.000
_cell.length_b   1.000
_cell.length_c   1.000
_cell.angle_alpha   90.00
_cell.angle_beta   90.00
_cell.angle_gamma   90.00
#
_symmetry.space_group_name_H-M   'P 1'
#
loop_
_entity.id
_entity.type
_entity.pdbx_description
1 polymer ?
#
loop_
_entity_poly.entity_id
_entity_poly.type
_entity_poly.pdbx_seq_one_letter_code
_entity_poly.pdbx_strand_id
1 'polypeptide(L)'
;MAVVKLLVEAGANVEGAAADGRTALMMAAMFNRNEIVDYLIGQGADPHACDAKGITALGAAQAMGATVTAEQLTRLGVQAARA
;
A
#
# COMPACT_ATOMS: atom_id res chain seq x y z
N MET A 1 1.68 6.09 -12.25
CA MET A 1 0.73 5.05 -12.66
C MET A 1 1.27 4.13 -13.77
N ALA A 2 1.63 4.63 -14.96
CA ALA A 2 2.00 3.80 -16.13
C ALA A 2 3.00 2.66 -15.84
N VAL A 3 4.14 2.96 -15.22
CA VAL A 3 5.18 1.96 -14.91
C VAL A 3 4.68 0.91 -13.91
N VAL A 4 3.88 1.31 -12.92
CA VAL A 4 3.34 0.37 -11.91
C VAL A 4 2.43 -0.66 -12.57
N LYS A 5 1.51 -0.22 -13.44
CA LYS A 5 0.63 -1.12 -14.18
C LYS A 5 1.41 -2.10 -15.06
N LEU A 6 2.37 -1.58 -15.83
CA LEU A 6 3.22 -2.41 -16.69
C LEU A 6 3.94 -3.50 -15.89
N LEU A 7 4.48 -3.18 -14.72
CA LEU A 7 5.19 -4.14 -13.88
C LEU A 7 4.26 -5.23 -13.34
N VAL A 8 3.08 -4.84 -12.83
CA VAL A 8 2.10 -5.81 -12.31
C VAL A 8 1.55 -6.69 -13.44
N GLU A 9 1.23 -6.12 -14.60
CA GLU A 9 0.80 -6.86 -15.80
C GLU A 9 1.90 -7.80 -16.32
N ALA A 10 3.17 -7.47 -16.12
CA ALA A 10 4.32 -8.33 -16.42
C ALA A 10 4.59 -9.40 -15.35
N GLY A 11 3.76 -9.50 -14.30
CA GLY A 11 3.86 -10.53 -13.26
C GLY A 11 4.72 -10.13 -12.06
N ALA A 12 4.98 -8.84 -11.83
CA ALA A 12 5.62 -8.40 -10.60
C ALA A 12 4.78 -8.79 -9.38
N ASN A 13 5.43 -9.34 -8.34
CA ASN A 13 4.75 -9.69 -7.10
C ASN A 13 4.29 -8.42 -6.36
N VAL A 14 2.97 -8.22 -6.29
CA VAL A 14 2.32 -7.07 -5.62
C VAL A 14 2.63 -7.04 -4.12
N GLU A 15 2.81 -8.20 -3.50
CA GLU A 15 3.17 -8.35 -2.08
C GLU A 15 4.68 -8.48 -1.86
N GLY A 16 5.48 -8.24 -2.90
CA GLY A 16 6.93 -8.24 -2.78
C GLY A 16 7.39 -7.23 -1.71
N ALA A 17 8.15 -7.71 -0.74
CA ALA A 17 8.70 -6.91 0.33
C ALA A 17 10.22 -6.75 0.17
N ALA A 18 10.73 -5.57 0.52
CA ALA A 18 12.16 -5.36 0.70
C ALA A 18 12.69 -6.15 1.91
N ALA A 19 14.01 -6.17 2.09
CA ALA A 19 14.65 -6.90 3.19
C ALA A 19 14.20 -6.46 4.59
N ASP A 20 13.69 -5.24 4.73
CA ASP A 20 13.14 -4.69 5.97
C ASP A 20 11.62 -4.87 6.11
N GLY A 21 11.00 -5.62 5.19
CA GLY A 21 9.56 -5.86 5.19
C GLY A 21 8.72 -4.78 4.51
N ARG A 22 9.34 -3.70 3.98
CA ARG A 22 8.57 -2.65 3.30
C ARG A 22 7.99 -3.15 1.97
N THR A 23 6.69 -2.97 1.80
CA THR A 23 5.97 -3.31 0.56
C THR A 23 5.79 -2.09 -0.35
N ALA A 24 5.44 -2.32 -1.62
CA ALA A 24 5.10 -1.24 -2.55
C ALA A 24 3.93 -0.37 -2.03
N LEU A 25 2.97 -0.97 -1.32
CA LEU A 25 1.84 -0.25 -0.74
C LEU A 25 2.27 0.73 0.35
N MET A 26 3.20 0.34 1.23
CA MET A 26 3.76 1.24 2.25
C MET A 26 4.48 2.44 1.64
N MET A 27 5.26 2.20 0.58
CA MET A 27 5.96 3.26 -0.14
C MET A 27 4.99 4.21 -0.84
N ALA A 28 3.95 3.68 -1.50
CA ALA A 28 2.92 4.50 -2.13
C ALA A 28 2.20 5.37 -1.09
N ALA A 29 1.89 4.82 0.08
CA ALA A 29 1.26 5.52 1.19
C ALA A 29 2.14 6.63 1.78
N MET A 30 3.41 6.32 2.04
CA MET A 30 4.41 7.28 2.54
C MET A 30 4.54 8.52 1.63
N PHE A 31 4.46 8.33 0.31
CA PHE A 31 4.60 9.40 -0.68
C PHE A 31 3.27 9.96 -1.20
N ASN A 32 2.15 9.71 -0.51
CA ASN A 32 0.82 10.22 -0.86
C ASN A 32 0.40 9.90 -2.32
N ARG A 33 0.71 8.69 -2.79
CA ARG A 33 0.43 8.22 -4.16
C ARG A 33 -0.90 7.49 -4.23
N ASN A 34 -1.99 8.22 -3.98
CA ASN A 34 -3.37 7.71 -3.88
C ASN A 34 -3.77 6.72 -4.97
N GLU A 35 -3.58 7.08 -6.25
CA GLU A 35 -3.95 6.19 -7.36
C GLU A 35 -3.19 4.86 -7.33
N ILE A 36 -1.92 4.87 -6.90
CA ILE A 36 -1.10 3.66 -6.79
C ILE A 36 -1.58 2.82 -5.61
N VAL A 37 -1.98 3.45 -4.49
CA VAL A 37 -2.57 2.76 -3.34
C VAL A 37 -3.84 2.02 -3.74
N ASP A 38 -4.78 2.71 -4.39
CA ASP A 38 -6.04 2.10 -4.84
C ASP A 38 -5.78 0.95 -5.82
N TYR A 39 -4.85 1.16 -6.76
CA TYR A 39 -4.49 0.12 -7.72
C TYR A 39 -3.88 -1.11 -7.04
N LEU A 40 -2.88 -0.94 -6.17
CA LEU A 40 -2.21 -2.06 -5.51
C LEU A 40 -3.17 -2.88 -4.63
N ILE A 41 -4.06 -2.21 -3.89
CA ILE A 41 -5.11 -2.90 -3.10
C ILE A 41 -6.08 -3.64 -4.04
N GLY A 42 -6.47 -3.03 -5.15
CA GLY A 42 -7.29 -3.70 -6.17
C GLY A 42 -6.60 -4.90 -6.85
N GLN A 43 -5.27 -4.98 -6.78
CA GLN A 43 -4.47 -6.13 -7.23
C GLN A 43 -4.18 -7.14 -6.11
N GLY A 44 -4.78 -6.97 -4.93
CA GLY A 44 -4.68 -7.92 -3.82
C GLY A 44 -3.57 -7.63 -2.82
N ALA A 45 -2.96 -6.43 -2.81
CA ALA A 45 -2.02 -6.06 -1.75
C ALA A 45 -2.71 -6.04 -0.39
N ASP A 46 -2.17 -6.75 0.61
CA ASP A 46 -2.66 -6.68 1.98
C ASP A 46 -2.44 -5.28 2.60
N PRO A 47 -3.51 -4.53 2.94
CA PRO A 47 -3.39 -3.22 3.60
C PRO A 47 -2.89 -3.29 5.04
N HIS A 48 -2.92 -4.47 5.67
CA HIS A 48 -2.52 -4.70 7.07
C HIS A 48 -1.10 -5.22 7.23
N ALA A 49 -0.43 -5.57 6.12
CA ALA A 49 0.98 -5.93 6.14
C ALA A 49 1.80 -4.82 6.83
N CYS A 50 2.79 -5.22 7.61
CA CYS A 50 3.69 -4.33 8.34
C CYS A 50 5.16 -4.67 8.10
N ASP A 51 6.01 -3.64 8.11
CA ASP A 51 7.45 -3.83 8.01
C ASP A 51 8.05 -4.41 9.31
N ALA A 52 9.36 -4.62 9.35
CA ALA A 52 10.05 -5.16 10.53
C ALA A 52 9.91 -4.30 11.80
N LYS A 53 9.43 -3.06 11.68
CA LYS A 53 9.15 -2.14 12.80
C LYS A 53 7.66 -2.09 13.16
N GLY A 54 6.82 -2.89 12.51
CA GLY A 54 5.37 -2.88 12.69
C GLY A 54 4.68 -1.71 11.98
N ILE A 55 5.35 -1.02 11.05
CA ILE A 55 4.75 0.09 10.31
C ILE A 55 3.94 -0.46 9.13
N THR A 56 2.64 -0.19 9.14
CA THR A 56 1.73 -0.47 8.03
C THR A 56 1.71 0.66 7.00
N ALA A 57 1.06 0.45 5.87
CA ALA A 57 0.81 1.52 4.90
C ALA A 57 0.08 2.72 5.53
N LEU A 58 -0.91 2.47 6.40
CA LEU A 58 -1.63 3.52 7.12
C LEU A 58 -0.70 4.28 8.07
N GLY A 59 0.13 3.56 8.83
CA GLY A 59 1.11 4.17 9.74
C GLY A 59 2.10 5.06 8.99
N ALA A 60 2.58 4.61 7.82
CA ALA A 60 3.47 5.39 6.97
C ALA A 60 2.79 6.67 6.43
N ALA A 61 1.53 6.57 5.97
CA ALA A 61 0.76 7.74 5.52
C ALA A 61 0.56 8.77 6.65
N GLN A 62 0.19 8.32 7.85
CA GLN A 62 -0.01 9.20 9.01
C GLN A 62 1.28 9.89 9.44
N ALA A 63 2.39 9.16 9.51
CA ALA A 63 3.70 9.71 9.89
C ALA A 63 4.17 10.83 8.93
N MET A 64 3.78 10.75 7.66
CA MET A 64 4.14 11.74 6.63
C MET A 64 3.06 12.82 6.40
N GLY A 65 1.94 12.77 7.12
CA GLY A 65 0.83 13.71 6.93
C GLY A 65 0.05 13.53 5.61
N ALA A 66 0.09 12.33 5.00
CA ALA A 66 -0.65 11.99 3.80
C ALA A 66 -2.14 11.74 4.12
N THR A 67 -2.88 12.80 4.43
CA THR A 67 -4.26 12.74 4.94
C THR A 67 -5.22 11.99 4.02
N VAL A 68 -5.21 12.29 2.72
CA VAL A 68 -6.08 11.63 1.74
C VAL A 68 -5.77 10.14 1.66
N THR A 69 -4.48 9.76 1.57
CA THR A 69 -4.11 8.35 1.53
C THR A 69 -4.47 7.63 2.84
N ALA A 70 -4.29 8.28 3.99
CA ALA A 70 -4.65 7.70 5.28
C ALA A 70 -6.17 7.44 5.39
N GLU A 71 -6.99 8.37 4.90
CA GLU A 71 -8.45 8.17 4.82
C GLU A 71 -8.83 7.02 3.87
N GLN A 72 -8.18 6.94 2.70
CA GLN A 72 -8.38 5.83 1.76
C GLN A 72 -8.01 4.49 2.38
N LEU A 73 -6.83 4.37 2.98
CA LEU A 73 -6.36 3.15 3.64
C LEU A 73 -7.24 2.75 4.82
N THR A 74 -7.78 3.72 5.57
CA THR A 74 -8.74 3.45 6.65
C THR A 74 -10.02 2.83 6.09
N ARG A 75 -10.57 3.39 4.99
CA ARG A 75 -11.75 2.83 4.32
C ARG A 75 -11.49 1.43 3.77
N LEU A 76 -10.37 1.23 3.09
CA LEU A 76 -10.03 -0.02 2.42
C LEU A 76 -9.66 -1.12 3.41
N GLY A 77 -8.93 -0.79 4.48
CA GLY A 77 -8.58 -1.73 5.56
C GLY A 77 -9.78 -2.28 6.31
N VAL A 78 -10.86 -1.48 6.48
CA VAL A 78 -12.14 -1.94 7.05
C VAL A 78 -12.87 -2.91 6.13
N GLN A 79 -12.74 -2.77 4.81
CA GLN A 79 -13.38 -3.64 3.82
C GLN A 79 -12.64 -4.98 3.69
N ALA A 80 -11.31 -4.95 3.68
CA ALA A 80 -10.48 -6.16 3.61
C ALA A 80 -10.68 -7.09 4.82
N ALA A 81 -11.01 -6.56 6.00
CA ALA A 81 -11.26 -7.36 7.21
C ALA A 81 -12.65 -8.03 7.26
N ARG A 82 -13.53 -7.78 6.28
CA ARG A 82 -14.92 -8.28 6.25
C ARG A 82 -15.20 -9.30 5.14
N ALA A 83 -14.20 -9.64 4.32
CA ALA A 83 -14.27 -10.67 3.29
C ALA A 83 -13.73 -12.00 3.83
#